data_AF-A0A961PAI5-F1
#
_entry.id   AF-A0A961PAI5-F1
#
_cell.length_a   1.000
_cell.length_b   1.000
_cell.length_c   1.000
_cell.angle_alpha   90.00
_cell.angle_beta   90.00
_cell.angle_gamma   90.00
#
_symmetry.space_group_name_H-M   'P 1'
#
loop_
_entity.id
_entity.type
_entity.pdbx_description
1 polymer ?
#
loop_
_entity_poly.entity_id
_entity_poly.type
_entity_poly.pdbx_seq_one_letter_code
_entity_poly.pdbx_strand_id
1 'polypeptide(L)'
;AGRVRTALVIGAEKMTGLDTKGVTQALGRAAYHPDEAGLSFPGIFAKFAEAYFAAYGDQSETLARIAVKNHANALHNPLAHFRKAFDFEACNTVSDRNPMIAPPLRLTDCSPISDGAAAVVMVAEDMVADFPRAVGFRAAVHMNDFLPLKGRDLTRLEAASRAFAMAFETAGIGLDDLDLAEVHDCFTIAELMICEAMGLAPLGQGAGLIAEGATERGGR
;
A
#
# COMPACT_ATOMS: atom_id res chain seq x y z
N ALA A 1 -20.21 1.73 -22.09
CA ALA A 1 -21.38 0.82 -22.20
C ALA A 1 -22.73 1.52 -22.02
N GLY A 2 -22.83 2.66 -21.32
CA GLY A 2 -24.07 3.45 -21.21
C GLY A 2 -25.22 2.80 -20.42
N ARG A 3 -25.00 1.63 -19.83
CA ARG A 3 -26.03 0.82 -19.15
C ARG A 3 -26.41 1.33 -17.76
N VAL A 4 -25.50 2.04 -17.10
CA VAL A 4 -25.67 2.57 -15.75
C VAL A 4 -25.22 4.03 -15.80
N ARG A 5 -26.11 4.94 -15.36
CA ARG A 5 -25.84 6.38 -15.30
C ARG A 5 -25.44 6.85 -13.90
N THR A 6 -25.87 6.11 -12.88
CA THR A 6 -25.54 6.37 -11.48
C THR A 6 -25.31 5.03 -10.80
N ALA A 7 -24.17 4.87 -10.14
CA ALA A 7 -23.77 3.68 -9.42
C ALA A 7 -23.32 4.06 -8.00
N LEU A 8 -23.77 3.29 -7.02
CA LEU A 8 -23.22 3.32 -5.67
C LEU A 8 -22.22 2.17 -5.55
N VAL A 9 -20.96 2.50 -5.29
CA VAL A 9 -19.88 1.52 -5.07
C VAL A 9 -19.54 1.53 -3.59
N ILE A 10 -19.56 0.37 -2.95
CA ILE A 10 -19.30 0.21 -1.52
C ILE A 10 -18.23 -0.86 -1.33
N GLY A 11 -17.20 -0.54 -0.56
CA GLY A 11 -16.30 -1.50 0.05
C GLY A 11 -16.53 -1.51 1.56
N ALA A 12 -16.66 -2.69 2.16
CA ALA A 12 -16.83 -2.84 3.59
C ALA A 12 -16.14 -4.11 4.07
N GLU A 13 -15.55 -4.06 5.26
CA GLU A 13 -14.86 -5.19 5.87
C GLU A 13 -15.13 -5.24 7.38
N LYS A 14 -15.31 -6.45 7.90
CA LYS A 14 -15.50 -6.71 9.34
C LYS A 14 -14.55 -7.83 9.77
N MET A 15 -13.38 -7.43 10.27
CA MET A 15 -12.32 -8.34 10.66
C MET A 15 -12.38 -8.69 12.15
N THR A 16 -12.80 -7.76 13.02
CA THR A 16 -12.83 -7.97 14.49
C THR A 16 -13.92 -8.95 14.96
N GLY A 17 -14.71 -9.48 14.03
CA GLY A 17 -15.59 -10.62 14.30
C GLY A 17 -14.84 -11.93 14.56
N LEU A 18 -13.54 -11.98 14.28
CA LEU A 18 -12.65 -13.10 14.56
C LEU A 18 -11.52 -12.65 15.51
N ASP A 19 -10.91 -13.61 16.20
CA ASP A 19 -9.65 -13.38 16.90
C ASP A 19 -8.49 -13.21 15.90
N THR A 20 -7.32 -12.77 16.36
CA THR A 20 -6.15 -12.54 15.50
C THR A 20 -5.81 -13.75 14.64
N LYS A 21 -5.90 -14.97 15.20
CA LYS A 21 -5.63 -16.21 14.48
C LYS A 21 -6.63 -16.43 13.35
N GLY A 22 -7.91 -16.24 13.61
CA GLY A 22 -8.98 -16.35 12.61
C GLY A 22 -8.81 -15.33 11.48
N VAL A 23 -8.47 -14.07 11.82
CA VAL A 23 -8.19 -13.04 10.82
C VAL A 23 -6.97 -13.40 9.98
N THR A 24 -5.86 -13.83 10.60
CA THR A 24 -4.67 -14.27 9.87
C THR A 24 -4.96 -15.43 8.91
N GLN A 25 -5.78 -16.40 9.33
CA GLN A 25 -6.21 -17.50 8.47
C GLN A 25 -7.06 -17.01 7.29
N ALA A 26 -7.98 -16.07 7.52
CA ALA A 26 -8.81 -15.51 6.47
C ALA A 26 -7.97 -14.74 5.44
N LEU A 27 -7.07 -13.87 5.89
CA LEU A 27 -6.16 -13.11 5.04
C LEU A 27 -5.18 -14.01 4.27
N GLY A 28 -4.74 -15.11 4.87
CA GLY A 28 -3.89 -16.11 4.20
C GLY A 28 -4.53 -16.74 2.96
N ARG A 29 -5.86 -16.62 2.77
CA ARG A 29 -6.53 -17.09 1.55
C ARG A 29 -6.28 -16.24 0.32
N ALA A 30 -5.66 -15.08 0.47
CA ALA A 30 -5.17 -14.27 -0.64
C ALA A 30 -3.86 -14.83 -1.25
N ALA A 31 -3.27 -15.88 -0.65
CA ALA A 31 -2.05 -16.54 -1.11
C ALA A 31 -2.32 -17.66 -2.14
N TYR A 32 -1.28 -18.07 -2.86
CA TYR A 32 -1.33 -19.26 -3.70
C TYR A 32 -1.20 -20.55 -2.86
N HIS A 33 -2.33 -21.03 -2.36
CA HIS A 33 -2.39 -22.15 -1.42
C HIS A 33 -1.56 -23.41 -1.76
N PRO A 34 -1.47 -23.91 -3.01
CA PRO A 34 -0.72 -25.13 -3.29
C PRO A 34 0.73 -25.10 -2.80
N ASP A 35 1.40 -23.94 -2.91
CA ASP A 35 2.80 -23.77 -2.51
C ASP A 35 2.97 -22.88 -1.27
N GLU A 36 1.93 -22.13 -0.87
CA GLU A 36 2.03 -21.05 0.13
C GLU A 36 1.07 -21.24 1.33
N ALA A 37 0.36 -22.37 1.45
CA ALA A 37 -0.63 -22.61 2.52
C ALA A 37 -0.11 -22.50 3.96
N GLY A 38 1.20 -22.46 4.18
CA GLY A 38 1.82 -22.25 5.49
C GLY A 38 2.26 -20.81 5.79
N LEU A 39 2.17 -19.90 4.80
CA LEU A 39 2.57 -18.52 4.97
C LEU A 39 1.37 -17.68 5.43
N SER A 40 1.60 -16.86 6.46
CA SER A 40 0.69 -15.76 6.77
C SER A 40 0.84 -14.66 5.71
N PHE A 41 -0.14 -13.75 5.62
CA PHE A 41 -0.04 -12.62 4.69
C PHE A 41 1.18 -11.71 4.99
N PRO A 42 1.54 -11.41 6.25
CA PRO A 42 2.84 -10.81 6.58
C PRO A 42 4.03 -11.66 6.12
N GLY A 43 3.94 -12.99 6.20
CA GLY A 43 4.96 -13.91 5.69
C GLY A 43 5.20 -13.80 4.18
N ILE A 44 4.17 -13.48 3.39
CA ILE A 44 4.31 -13.24 1.95
C ILE A 44 5.09 -11.95 1.69
N PHE A 45 4.71 -10.85 2.34
CA PHE A 45 5.43 -9.57 2.18
C PHE A 45 6.83 -9.60 2.81
N ALA A 46 7.06 -10.45 3.81
CA ALA A 46 8.39 -10.74 4.30
C ALA A 46 9.27 -11.36 3.21
N LYS A 47 8.74 -12.19 2.29
CA LYS A 47 9.50 -12.69 1.13
C LYS A 47 9.88 -11.60 0.13
N PHE A 48 9.02 -10.62 -0.08
CA PHE A 48 9.37 -9.43 -0.86
C PHE A 48 10.47 -8.62 -0.16
N ALA A 49 10.34 -8.39 1.14
CA ALA A 49 11.36 -7.68 1.92
C ALA A 49 12.71 -8.41 1.93
N GLU A 50 12.74 -9.73 2.16
CA GLU A 50 13.94 -10.55 2.10
C GLU A 50 14.64 -10.42 0.74
N ALA A 51 13.88 -10.55 -0.36
CA ALA A 51 14.42 -10.43 -1.71
C ALA A 51 14.96 -9.03 -2.00
N TYR A 52 14.21 -7.99 -1.60
CA TYR A 52 14.60 -6.60 -1.78
C TYR A 52 15.87 -6.27 -0.97
N PHE A 53 15.95 -6.71 0.30
CA PHE A 53 17.12 -6.49 1.16
C PHE A 53 18.35 -7.21 0.61
N ALA A 54 18.17 -8.43 0.09
CA ALA A 54 19.25 -9.19 -0.53
C ALA A 54 19.81 -8.49 -1.78
N ALA A 55 18.96 -7.80 -2.55
CA ALA A 55 19.36 -7.09 -3.76
C ALA A 55 19.94 -5.69 -3.48
N TYR A 56 19.39 -4.96 -2.50
CA TYR A 56 19.62 -3.52 -2.34
C TYR A 56 20.11 -3.11 -0.93
N GLY A 57 20.52 -4.08 -0.10
CA GLY A 57 21.01 -3.84 1.25
C GLY A 57 19.89 -3.71 2.30
N ASP A 58 20.28 -3.63 3.56
CA ASP A 58 19.35 -3.53 4.69
C ASP A 58 18.49 -2.26 4.60
N GLN A 59 17.17 -2.43 4.62
CA GLN A 59 16.21 -1.32 4.60
C GLN A 59 15.46 -1.15 5.92
N SER A 60 15.91 -1.78 7.01
CA SER A 60 15.21 -1.72 8.31
C SER A 60 14.94 -0.29 8.77
N GLU A 61 15.90 0.62 8.57
CA GLU A 61 15.74 2.05 8.87
C GLU A 61 14.74 2.72 7.92
N THR A 62 14.82 2.45 6.62
CA THR A 62 13.90 2.97 5.60
C THR A 62 12.46 2.59 5.94
N LEU A 63 12.22 1.31 6.26
CA LEU A 63 10.91 0.81 6.66
C LEU A 63 10.39 1.48 7.94
N ALA A 64 11.28 1.70 8.92
CA ALA A 64 10.93 2.42 10.15
C ALA A 64 10.54 3.88 9.88
N ARG A 65 11.24 4.58 8.97
CA ARG A 65 10.90 5.96 8.57
C ARG A 65 9.53 6.04 7.91
N ILE A 66 9.19 5.07 7.07
CA ILE A 66 7.85 4.97 6.47
C ILE A 66 6.79 4.84 7.58
N ALA A 67 6.99 3.94 8.55
CA ALA A 67 6.05 3.78 9.66
C ALA A 67 5.88 5.09 10.47
N VAL A 68 6.98 5.78 10.80
CA VAL A 68 6.95 7.08 11.49
C VAL A 68 6.13 8.10 10.71
N LYS A 69 6.39 8.23 9.41
CA LYS A 69 5.65 9.14 8.51
C LYS A 69 4.16 8.83 8.50
N ASN A 70 3.77 7.56 8.35
CA ASN A 70 2.36 7.17 8.25
C ASN A 70 1.63 7.45 9.57
N HIS A 71 2.27 7.17 10.71
CA HIS A 71 1.71 7.49 12.03
C HIS A 71 1.64 8.99 12.32
N ALA A 72 2.59 9.79 11.82
CA ALA A 72 2.51 11.25 11.90
C ALA A 72 1.33 11.80 11.08
N ASN A 73 1.15 11.33 9.85
CA ASN A 73 0.01 11.70 9.00
C ASN A 73 -1.33 11.32 9.64
N ALA A 74 -1.41 10.16 10.27
CA ALA A 74 -2.61 9.67 10.94
C ALA A 74 -3.12 10.59 12.06
N LEU A 75 -2.25 11.38 12.71
CA LEU A 75 -2.67 12.35 13.74
C LEU A 75 -3.61 13.43 13.20
N HIS A 76 -3.48 13.75 11.91
CA HIS A 76 -4.29 14.78 11.24
C HIS A 76 -5.60 14.22 10.66
N ASN A 77 -5.81 12.91 10.72
CA ASN A 77 -7.01 12.27 10.22
C ASN A 77 -7.92 11.83 11.39
N PRO A 78 -9.12 12.42 11.56
CA PRO A 78 -10.04 12.00 12.62
C PRO A 78 -10.58 10.57 12.43
N LEU A 79 -10.47 10.01 11.22
CA LEU A 79 -10.92 8.65 10.87
C LEU A 79 -9.82 7.59 11.00
N ALA A 80 -8.57 7.99 11.26
CA ALA A 80 -7.48 7.02 11.41
C ALA A 80 -7.71 6.12 12.64
N HIS A 81 -7.44 4.82 12.48
CA HIS A 81 -7.52 3.84 13.58
C HIS A 81 -6.48 4.18 14.67
N PHE A 82 -5.22 4.39 14.28
CA PHE A 82 -4.17 4.79 15.20
C PHE A 82 -3.86 6.28 15.10
N ARG A 83 -4.42 7.06 16.02
CA ARG A 83 -4.14 8.50 16.15
C ARG A 83 -3.02 8.73 17.15
N LYS A 84 -1.86 8.13 16.88
CA LYS A 84 -0.68 8.17 17.73
C LYS A 84 0.57 8.22 16.86
N ALA A 85 1.47 9.17 17.16
CA ALA A 85 2.81 9.18 16.62
C ALA A 85 3.71 8.16 17.34
N PHE A 86 4.62 7.57 16.57
CA PHE A 86 5.72 6.76 17.06
C PHE A 86 7.02 7.45 16.68
N ASP A 87 8.00 7.41 17.57
CA ASP A 87 9.34 7.87 17.24
C ASP A 87 10.09 6.83 16.40
N PHE A 88 11.16 7.28 15.74
CA PHE A 88 11.98 6.42 14.89
C PHE A 88 12.57 5.24 15.66
N GLU A 89 13.05 5.44 16.89
CA GLU A 89 13.64 4.38 17.70
C GLU A 89 12.64 3.26 18.03
N ALA A 90 11.39 3.61 18.37
CA ALA A 90 10.33 2.64 18.63
C ALA A 90 9.97 1.83 17.37
N CYS A 91 9.92 2.48 16.21
CA CYS A 91 9.69 1.81 14.93
C CYS A 91 10.91 0.98 14.48
N ASN A 92 12.13 1.42 14.81
CA ASN A 92 13.36 0.79 14.33
C ASN A 92 13.84 -0.38 15.21
N THR A 93 13.38 -0.46 16.46
CA THR A 93 13.86 -1.43 17.44
C THR A 93 12.89 -2.59 17.67
N VAL A 94 13.40 -3.83 17.61
CA VAL A 94 12.65 -5.02 18.03
C VAL A 94 12.47 -5.01 19.55
N SER A 95 11.23 -5.05 20.02
CA SER A 95 10.90 -5.04 21.45
C SER A 95 9.58 -5.76 21.71
N ASP A 96 9.20 -5.93 22.99
CA ASP A 96 7.88 -6.47 23.35
C ASP A 96 6.71 -5.63 22.78
N ARG A 97 6.95 -4.33 22.53
CA ARG A 97 5.95 -3.41 21.95
C ARG A 97 6.00 -3.35 20.43
N ASN A 98 7.12 -3.76 19.83
CA ASN A 98 7.32 -3.82 18.39
C ASN A 98 8.02 -5.13 18.02
N PRO A 99 7.37 -6.29 18.25
CA PRO A 99 7.98 -7.58 18.01
C PRO A 99 8.15 -7.84 16.51
N MET A 100 9.03 -8.79 16.19
CA MET A 100 9.12 -9.32 14.84
C MET A 100 7.88 -10.14 14.53
N ILE A 101 7.15 -9.80 13.46
CA ILE A 101 5.95 -10.53 13.03
C ILE A 101 6.30 -11.58 11.99
N ALA A 102 7.08 -11.19 10.98
CA ALA A 102 7.61 -12.07 9.96
C ALA A 102 8.93 -11.46 9.47
N PRO A 103 10.11 -11.99 9.88
CA PRO A 103 11.40 -11.38 9.55
C PRO A 103 11.52 -11.04 8.05
N PRO A 104 11.94 -9.82 7.67
CA PRO A 104 12.45 -8.72 8.52
C PRO A 104 11.38 -7.73 9.04
N LEU A 105 10.08 -8.01 8.86
CA LEU A 105 8.98 -7.10 9.21
C LEU A 105 8.60 -7.14 10.69
N ARG A 106 8.61 -5.96 11.32
CA ARG A 106 8.17 -5.72 12.70
C ARG A 106 6.67 -5.41 12.75
N LEU A 107 6.12 -5.29 13.95
CA LEU A 107 4.71 -4.93 14.13
C LEU A 107 4.37 -3.57 13.53
N THR A 108 5.24 -2.56 13.68
CA THR A 108 5.06 -1.23 13.08
C THR A 108 5.16 -1.25 11.55
N ASP A 109 5.70 -2.32 10.96
CA ASP A 109 5.75 -2.50 9.51
C ASP A 109 4.44 -3.09 8.94
N CYS A 110 3.48 -3.46 9.80
CA CYS A 110 2.23 -4.13 9.43
C CYS A 110 1.01 -3.23 9.64
N SER A 111 0.11 -3.17 8.66
CA SER A 111 -1.20 -2.51 8.83
C SER A 111 -2.09 -3.22 9.87
N PRO A 112 -2.94 -2.48 10.62
CA PRO A 112 -3.80 -3.07 11.62
C PRO A 112 -5.02 -3.80 11.05
N ILE A 113 -5.47 -4.81 11.79
CA ILE A 113 -6.82 -5.37 11.66
C ILE A 113 -7.84 -4.28 11.97
N SER A 114 -8.66 -3.92 10.98
CA SER A 114 -9.60 -2.80 11.08
C SER A 114 -10.97 -3.20 10.55
N ASP A 115 -12.02 -2.61 11.11
CA ASP A 115 -13.35 -2.66 10.52
C ASP A 115 -13.69 -1.30 9.91
N GLY A 116 -14.39 -1.31 8.79
CA GLY A 116 -14.77 -0.06 8.16
C GLY A 116 -15.53 -0.26 6.87
N ALA A 117 -16.03 0.85 6.35
CA ALA A 117 -16.61 0.91 5.02
C ALA A 117 -16.31 2.26 4.37
N ALA A 118 -16.18 2.25 3.05
CA ALA A 118 -16.09 3.43 2.22
C ALA A 118 -17.07 3.29 1.05
N ALA A 119 -17.65 4.40 0.62
CA ALA A 119 -18.59 4.41 -0.49
C ALA A 119 -18.34 5.62 -1.40
N VAL A 120 -18.47 5.40 -2.70
CA VAL A 120 -18.44 6.46 -3.72
C VAL A 120 -19.68 6.37 -4.60
N VAL A 121 -20.23 7.52 -4.95
CA VAL A 121 -21.28 7.62 -5.96
C VAL A 121 -20.62 8.01 -7.27
N MET A 122 -20.69 7.11 -8.25
CA MET A 122 -20.21 7.38 -9.60
C MET A 122 -21.39 7.76 -10.48
N VAL A 123 -21.23 8.83 -11.24
CA VAL A 123 -22.22 9.29 -12.21
C VAL A 123 -21.62 9.38 -13.60
N ALA A 124 -22.48 9.37 -14.62
CA ALA A 124 -22.08 9.72 -15.97
C ALA A 124 -21.49 11.14 -16.01
N GLU A 125 -20.52 11.36 -16.90
CA GLU A 125 -19.76 12.60 -16.98
C GLU A 125 -20.66 13.84 -17.20
N ASP A 126 -21.73 13.70 -17.99
CA ASP A 126 -22.70 14.74 -18.27
C ASP A 126 -23.53 15.16 -17.04
N MET A 127 -23.51 14.35 -15.96
CA MET A 127 -24.21 14.63 -14.70
C MET A 127 -23.30 15.27 -13.64
N VAL A 128 -21.99 15.39 -13.89
CA VAL A 128 -21.03 15.91 -12.90
C VAL A 128 -21.39 17.31 -12.42
N ALA A 129 -21.95 18.14 -13.31
CA ALA A 129 -22.37 19.51 -12.99
C ALA A 129 -23.48 19.60 -11.91
N ASP A 130 -24.22 18.50 -11.69
CA ASP A 130 -25.27 18.44 -10.67
C ASP A 130 -24.69 18.21 -9.25
N PHE A 131 -23.38 17.97 -9.12
CA PHE A 131 -22.72 17.65 -7.84
C PHE A 131 -21.73 18.74 -7.44
N PRO A 132 -21.84 19.32 -6.23
CA PRO A 132 -20.99 20.43 -5.80
C PRO A 132 -19.54 20.05 -5.51
N ARG A 133 -19.26 18.75 -5.29
CA ARG A 133 -17.93 18.19 -5.04
C ARG A 133 -17.80 16.91 -5.85
N ALA A 134 -17.16 17.02 -7.01
CA ALA A 134 -16.94 15.91 -7.92
C ALA A 134 -15.52 15.94 -8.46
N VAL A 135 -14.99 14.76 -8.72
CA VAL A 135 -13.70 14.55 -9.38
C VAL A 135 -13.91 13.63 -10.58
N GLY A 136 -13.20 13.89 -11.67
CA GLY A 136 -13.22 13.04 -12.86
C GLY A 136 -12.10 12.01 -12.84
N PHE A 137 -12.33 10.86 -13.48
CA PHE A 137 -11.29 9.86 -13.70
C PHE A 137 -10.63 10.10 -15.06
N ARG A 138 -9.34 10.46 -15.06
CA ARG A 138 -8.54 10.58 -16.30
C ARG A 138 -8.16 9.22 -16.88
N ALA A 139 -7.92 8.24 -16.01
CA ALA A 139 -7.64 6.87 -16.38
C ALA A 139 -8.14 5.91 -15.27
N ALA A 140 -8.48 4.69 -15.66
CA ALA A 140 -8.73 3.57 -14.77
C ALA A 140 -8.12 2.32 -15.41
N VAL A 141 -7.04 1.81 -14.84
CA VAL A 141 -6.25 0.71 -15.40
C VAL A 141 -6.19 -0.42 -14.38
N HIS A 142 -6.35 -1.65 -14.85
CA HIS A 142 -6.20 -2.85 -14.05
C HIS A 142 -5.14 -3.75 -14.70
N MET A 143 -4.18 -4.21 -13.90
CA MET A 143 -3.20 -5.23 -14.29
C MET A 143 -3.20 -6.36 -13.28
N ASN A 144 -2.92 -7.57 -13.74
CA ASN A 144 -2.72 -8.74 -12.89
C ASN A 144 -1.28 -9.22 -13.03
N ASP A 145 -0.73 -9.72 -11.93
CA ASP A 145 0.52 -10.49 -11.90
C ASP A 145 0.20 -11.98 -11.72
N PHE A 146 1.21 -12.83 -11.79
CA PHE A 146 1.10 -14.21 -11.36
C PHE A 146 0.74 -14.28 -9.87
N LEU A 147 -0.25 -15.12 -9.54
CA LEU A 147 -0.63 -15.34 -8.14
C LEU A 147 0.46 -16.05 -7.33
N PRO A 148 1.11 -17.13 -7.82
CA PRO A 148 2.22 -17.75 -7.10
C PRO A 148 3.44 -16.83 -7.02
N LEU A 149 4.12 -16.81 -5.88
CA LEU A 149 5.42 -16.14 -5.74
C LEU A 149 6.48 -16.77 -6.66
N LYS A 150 6.37 -18.07 -6.89
CA LYS A 150 7.27 -18.80 -7.77
C LYS A 150 7.19 -18.26 -9.20
N GLY A 151 8.34 -17.82 -9.72
CA GLY A 151 8.47 -17.27 -11.07
C GLY A 151 8.29 -15.75 -11.15
N ARG A 152 8.03 -15.08 -10.01
CA ARG A 152 8.03 -13.62 -9.92
C ARG A 152 9.43 -13.11 -9.56
N ASP A 153 9.75 -11.93 -10.06
CA ASP A 153 10.84 -11.13 -9.53
C ASP A 153 10.32 -10.37 -8.31
N LEU A 154 10.66 -10.86 -7.11
CA LEU A 154 10.19 -10.27 -5.84
C LEU A 154 10.91 -8.97 -5.47
N THR A 155 11.85 -8.49 -6.29
CA THR A 155 12.51 -7.20 -6.08
C THR A 155 11.69 -6.02 -6.63
N ARG A 156 10.63 -6.29 -7.42
CA ARG A 156 9.77 -5.27 -8.03
C ARG A 156 8.30 -5.67 -8.02
N LEU A 157 7.41 -4.69 -8.19
CA LEU A 157 5.96 -4.92 -8.38
C LEU A 157 5.59 -4.74 -9.86
N GLU A 158 5.90 -5.73 -10.69
CA GLU A 158 5.80 -5.65 -12.15
C GLU A 158 4.40 -5.21 -12.64
N ALA A 159 3.33 -5.83 -12.13
CA ALA A 159 1.98 -5.45 -12.51
C ALA A 159 1.62 -4.01 -12.09
N ALA A 160 2.12 -3.55 -10.94
CA ALA A 160 1.91 -2.17 -10.49
C ALA A 160 2.67 -1.18 -11.38
N SER A 161 3.94 -1.46 -11.72
CA SER A 161 4.74 -0.63 -12.62
C SER A 161 4.06 -0.47 -13.98
N ARG A 162 3.56 -1.58 -14.54
CA ARG A 162 2.83 -1.57 -15.82
C ARG A 162 1.48 -0.85 -15.71
N ALA A 163 0.78 -0.98 -14.58
CA ALA A 163 -0.47 -0.26 -14.35
C ALA A 163 -0.25 1.25 -14.28
N PHE A 164 0.76 1.73 -13.55
CA PHE A 164 1.11 3.15 -13.49
C PHE A 164 1.53 3.69 -14.86
N ALA A 165 2.42 2.99 -15.57
CA ALA A 165 2.86 3.41 -16.91
C ALA A 165 1.67 3.56 -17.88
N MET A 166 0.77 2.58 -17.90
CA MET A 166 -0.44 2.64 -18.75
C MET A 166 -1.44 3.70 -18.26
N ALA A 167 -1.55 3.92 -16.95
CA ALA A 167 -2.41 4.97 -16.40
C ALA A 167 -1.92 6.36 -16.79
N PHE A 168 -0.61 6.63 -16.70
CA PHE A 168 0.01 7.88 -17.16
C PHE A 168 -0.20 8.08 -18.66
N GLU A 169 0.06 7.06 -19.47
CA GLU A 169 -0.16 7.11 -20.92
C GLU A 169 -1.64 7.38 -21.26
N THR A 170 -2.58 6.67 -20.62
CA THR A 170 -4.02 6.81 -20.85
C THR A 170 -4.53 8.18 -20.40
N ALA A 171 -4.02 8.70 -19.28
CA ALA A 171 -4.39 10.00 -18.75
C ALA A 171 -3.74 11.16 -19.51
N GLY A 172 -2.63 10.90 -20.23
CA GLY A 172 -1.83 11.91 -20.92
C GLY A 172 -1.08 12.85 -19.96
N ILE A 173 -0.66 12.33 -18.80
CA ILE A 173 0.04 13.08 -17.75
C ILE A 173 1.34 12.35 -17.34
N GLY A 174 2.25 13.07 -16.69
CA GLY A 174 3.43 12.53 -16.05
C GLY A 174 3.35 12.59 -14.52
N LEU A 175 4.43 12.13 -13.88
CA LEU A 175 4.57 12.13 -12.41
C LEU A 175 4.52 13.54 -11.83
N ASP A 176 5.11 14.53 -12.51
CA ASP A 176 5.15 15.92 -12.06
C ASP A 176 3.79 16.66 -12.19
N ASP A 177 2.77 16.00 -12.76
CA ASP A 177 1.39 16.49 -12.81
C ASP A 177 0.55 16.01 -11.61
N LEU A 178 1.12 15.20 -10.70
CA LEU A 178 0.42 14.69 -9.52
C LEU A 178 0.70 15.55 -8.28
N ASP A 179 -0.37 16.04 -7.65
CA ASP A 179 -0.27 16.76 -6.36
C ASP A 179 -0.34 15.83 -5.13
N LEU A 180 -0.82 14.61 -5.31
CA LEU A 180 -1.08 13.62 -4.24
C LEU A 180 -1.09 12.20 -4.81
N ALA A 181 -0.57 11.25 -4.04
CA ALA A 181 -0.74 9.83 -4.29
C ALA A 181 -1.25 9.10 -3.04
N GLU A 182 -2.30 8.29 -3.21
CA GLU A 182 -2.72 7.27 -2.25
C GLU A 182 -2.22 5.91 -2.76
N VAL A 183 -1.35 5.26 -2.00
CA VAL A 183 -0.70 3.99 -2.37
C VAL A 183 -1.08 2.89 -1.39
N HIS A 184 -1.01 1.62 -1.82
CA HIS A 184 -1.43 0.50 -0.98
C HIS A 184 -0.32 0.05 -0.01
N ASP A 185 -0.24 0.68 1.16
CA ASP A 185 0.78 0.52 2.19
C ASP A 185 0.46 -0.56 3.24
N CYS A 186 -0.07 -1.72 2.82
CA CYS A 186 -0.42 -2.79 3.77
C CYS A 186 0.77 -3.28 4.62
N PHE A 187 1.98 -3.10 4.09
CA PHE A 187 3.26 -3.15 4.80
C PHE A 187 4.18 -2.02 4.34
N THR A 188 5.13 -1.60 5.19
CA THR A 188 6.09 -0.54 4.85
C THR A 188 6.93 -0.88 3.61
N ILE A 189 7.29 -2.15 3.42
CA ILE A 189 7.97 -2.63 2.20
C ILE A 189 7.10 -2.46 0.94
N ALA A 190 5.78 -2.64 1.06
CA ALA A 190 4.86 -2.44 -0.05
C ALA A 190 4.83 -0.98 -0.49
N GLU A 191 4.78 -0.04 0.46
CA GLU A 191 4.85 1.39 0.16
C GLU A 191 6.15 1.73 -0.58
N LEU A 192 7.30 1.29 -0.05
CA LEU A 192 8.62 1.51 -0.66
C LEU A 192 8.63 1.05 -2.13
N MET A 193 8.21 -0.19 -2.38
CA MET A 193 8.20 -0.78 -3.72
C MET A 193 7.15 -0.15 -4.64
N ILE A 194 6.01 0.32 -4.11
CA ILE A 194 5.00 1.03 -4.91
C ILE A 194 5.50 2.41 -5.33
N CYS A 195 6.24 3.12 -4.49
CA CYS A 195 6.86 4.40 -4.87
C CYS A 195 7.80 4.22 -6.06
N GLU A 196 8.60 3.15 -6.08
CA GLU A 196 9.45 2.80 -7.22
C GLU A 196 8.63 2.38 -8.44
N ALA A 197 7.58 1.57 -8.24
CA ALA A 197 6.70 1.15 -9.32
C ALA A 197 5.98 2.32 -10.00
N MET A 198 5.61 3.35 -9.24
CA MET A 198 5.02 4.59 -9.74
C MET A 198 6.05 5.48 -10.45
N GLY A 199 7.34 5.26 -10.22
CA GLY A 199 8.42 6.04 -10.83
C GLY A 199 8.90 7.23 -9.98
N LEU A 200 8.51 7.33 -8.70
CA LEU A 200 9.05 8.35 -7.79
C LEU A 200 10.56 8.19 -7.56
N ALA A 201 11.04 6.95 -7.58
CA ALA A 201 12.44 6.60 -7.51
C ALA A 201 12.75 5.46 -8.50
N PRO A 202 13.99 5.39 -9.03
CA PRO A 202 14.45 4.21 -9.74
C PRO A 202 14.38 2.95 -8.86
N LEU A 203 14.26 1.78 -9.50
CA LEU A 203 14.26 0.48 -8.81
C LEU A 203 15.48 0.33 -7.88
N GLY A 204 15.23 -0.02 -6.62
CA GLY A 204 16.27 -0.17 -5.59
C GLY A 204 16.75 1.13 -4.94
N GLN A 205 16.22 2.30 -5.35
CA GLN A 205 16.64 3.62 -4.87
C GLN A 205 15.59 4.33 -4.00
N GLY A 206 14.50 3.66 -3.65
CA GLY A 206 13.43 4.21 -2.81
C GLY A 206 13.90 4.64 -1.43
N ALA A 207 15.00 4.08 -0.91
CA ALA A 207 15.59 4.51 0.37
C ALA A 207 15.96 6.00 0.37
N GLY A 208 16.50 6.51 -0.75
CA GLY A 208 16.84 7.92 -0.91
C GLY A 208 15.60 8.80 -0.89
N LEU A 209 14.55 8.41 -1.62
CA LEU A 209 13.26 9.09 -1.65
C LEU A 209 12.67 9.29 -0.23
N ILE A 210 12.71 8.23 0.59
CA ILE A 210 12.22 8.28 1.97
C ILE A 210 13.14 9.14 2.85
N ALA A 211 14.45 9.02 2.71
CA ALA A 211 15.41 9.78 3.50
C ALA A 211 15.34 11.30 3.23
N GLU A 212 15.02 11.69 1.99
CA GLU A 212 14.84 13.08 1.56
C GLU A 212 13.50 13.69 2.01
N GLY A 213 12.59 12.88 2.57
CA GLY A 213 11.25 13.32 2.96
C GLY A 213 10.35 13.61 1.76
N ALA A 214 10.68 13.09 0.57
CA ALA A 214 9.95 13.39 -0.65
C ALA A 214 8.49 12.92 -0.60
N THR A 215 8.18 11.88 0.19
CA THR A 215 6.81 11.37 0.37
C THR A 215 6.12 11.90 1.65
N GLU A 216 6.77 12.79 2.40
CA GLU A 216 6.16 13.45 3.56
C GLU A 216 5.10 14.47 3.13
N ARG A 217 4.29 14.92 4.09
CA ARG A 217 3.31 15.98 3.84
C ARG A 217 4.02 17.27 3.46
N GLY A 218 3.79 17.74 2.23
CA GLY A 218 4.50 18.90 1.67
C GLY A 218 5.87 18.54 1.06
N GLY A 219 6.13 17.24 0.87
CA GLY A 219 7.21 16.73 0.04
C GLY A 219 6.96 17.00 -1.46
N ARG A 220 7.60 16.19 -2.30
CA ARG A 220 7.56 16.34 -3.76
C ARG A 220 6.19 15.97 -4.32
#